data_AF-A0A946K184-F1
#
_entry.id   AF-A0A946K184-F1
#
_cell.length_a   1.000
_cell.length_b   1.000
_cell.length_c   1.000
_cell.angle_alpha   90.00
_cell.angle_beta   90.00
_cell.angle_gamma   90.00
#
_symmetry.space_group_name_H-M   'P 1'
#
loop_
_entity.id
_entity.type
_entity.pdbx_description
1 polymer ?
#
loop_
_entity_poly.entity_id
_entity_poly.type
_entity_poly.pdbx_seq_one_letter_code
_entity_poly.pdbx_strand_id
1 'polypeptide(L)'
;MQTGTLICGAVGLDTDLSFVYQLFALLVCTLVFARLTIKVHLPEVSVKRQLPKYATAGVPFEYFITVINDGNRVERDLKVLDNPKIIPPDLAQFERMKEPGEETRNAYDRWLGFHRFIWLQKLNTGISLKDADVPNVERLSHAQAIVEATPLRRGHVYFESTTILHPDPFGLNYGATEFDNREHLMVLPKRYPIPRRFEFKGGRHFQPGGINSTWSIGESDEFVSLRDYRDGDPIRKIHWASSAKRDKPIVKEFQDEFFVRQALIVDTLGDNPAAFEEVISVAASLLMDVENLDGLMDLYFMSTRPEIITAGRGHARTSQQLEALATLQLTDRLSSDFVDLLSQHARRMSGCLMVFSGFSKQQETLLATIENSGVQTAVFIVTGESDETTYRDDFYILEAGNIEAGLEAL
;
A
#
# COMPACT_ATOMS: atom_id res chain seq x y z
N MET A 1 7.68 13.96 38.90
CA MET A 1 7.02 13.73 40.21
C MET A 1 7.28 12.34 40.78
N GLN A 2 7.07 11.24 40.04
CA GLN A 2 7.31 9.87 40.56
C GLN A 2 8.73 9.64 41.10
N THR A 3 9.75 10.18 40.41
CA THR A 3 11.15 10.19 40.87
C THR A 3 11.35 11.04 42.13
N GLY A 4 10.64 12.17 42.25
CA GLY A 4 10.64 13.03 43.43
C GLY A 4 10.02 12.36 44.66
N THR A 5 8.93 11.61 44.48
CA THR A 5 8.32 10.79 45.54
C THR A 5 9.28 9.71 46.04
N LEU A 6 10.00 9.04 45.13
CA LEU A 6 11.01 8.04 45.49
C LEU A 6 12.21 8.66 46.25
N ILE A 7 12.72 9.81 45.81
CA ILE A 7 13.84 10.50 46.46
C ILE A 7 13.42 11.03 47.85
N CYS A 8 12.24 11.64 47.98
CA CYS A 8 11.75 12.10 49.28
C CYS A 8 11.44 10.93 50.22
N GLY A 9 11.02 9.78 49.70
CA GLY A 9 10.84 8.55 50.48
C GLY A 9 12.17 7.93 50.96
N ALA A 10 13.23 8.01 50.14
CA ALA A 10 14.56 7.52 50.50
C ALA A 10 15.28 8.41 51.53
N VAL A 11 15.05 9.73 51.47
CA VAL A 11 15.68 10.72 52.38
C VAL A 11 14.83 11.00 53.63
N GLY A 12 13.51 10.84 53.54
CA GLY A 12 12.53 11.14 54.61
C GLY A 12 12.21 9.96 55.53
N LEU A 13 13.14 9.04 55.75
CA LEU A 13 12.98 7.93 56.70
C LEU A 13 12.92 8.39 58.17
N ASP A 14 13.27 9.64 58.44
CA ASP A 14 13.12 10.27 59.74
C ASP A 14 11.68 10.80 59.90
N THR A 15 10.85 10.05 60.62
CA THR A 15 9.40 10.31 60.83
C THR A 15 9.10 11.51 61.73
N ASP A 16 10.12 12.15 62.29
CA ASP A 16 9.99 13.35 63.13
C ASP A 16 9.71 14.58 62.27
N LEU A 17 8.46 14.76 61.82
CA LEU A 17 7.87 16.00 61.25
C LEU A 17 8.77 16.86 60.33
N SER A 18 9.73 16.24 59.64
CA SER A 18 10.65 16.96 58.78
C SER A 18 9.92 17.49 57.55
N PHE A 19 10.34 18.64 57.03
CA PHE A 19 9.78 19.20 55.81
C PHE A 19 9.81 18.21 54.63
N VAL A 20 10.86 17.37 54.58
CA VAL A 20 11.03 16.32 53.57
C VAL A 20 9.95 15.24 53.70
N TYR A 21 9.65 14.79 54.93
CA TYR A 21 8.58 13.82 55.18
C TYR A 21 7.19 14.39 54.82
N GLN A 22 6.92 15.66 55.16
CA GLN A 22 5.66 16.32 54.79
C GLN A 22 5.48 16.42 53.27
N LEU A 23 6.54 16.77 52.55
CA LEU A 23 6.53 16.81 51.09
C LEU A 23 6.32 15.42 50.49
N PHE A 24 6.98 14.40 51.03
CA PHE A 24 6.77 13.00 50.63
C PHE A 24 5.31 12.57 50.83
N ALA A 25 4.75 12.78 52.02
CA ALA A 25 3.38 12.43 52.35
C ALA A 25 2.37 13.14 51.42
N LEU A 26 2.57 14.43 51.15
CA LEU A 26 1.74 15.18 50.21
C LEU A 26 1.80 14.57 48.81
N LEU A 27 3.00 14.29 48.28
CA LEU A 27 3.17 13.69 46.94
C LEU A 27 2.51 12.31 46.85
N VAL A 28 2.61 11.48 47.88
CA VAL A 28 1.95 10.16 47.93
C VAL A 28 0.43 10.34 47.96
N CYS A 29 -0.10 11.22 48.81
CA CYS A 29 -1.53 11.51 48.87
C CYS A 29 -2.06 12.02 47.52
N THR A 30 -1.36 12.92 46.85
CA THR A 30 -1.74 13.41 45.52
C THR A 30 -1.74 12.28 44.49
N LEU A 31 -0.75 11.39 44.49
CA LEU A 31 -0.68 10.26 43.56
C LEU A 31 -1.81 9.25 43.80
N VAL A 32 -2.12 8.94 45.06
CA VAL A 32 -3.23 8.06 45.42
C VAL A 32 -4.56 8.67 45.02
N PHE A 33 -4.78 9.96 45.32
CA PHE A 33 -6.00 10.66 44.93
C PHE A 33 -6.16 10.71 43.41
N ALA A 34 -5.10 11.04 42.67
CA ALA A 34 -5.08 11.03 41.20
C ALA A 34 -5.51 9.68 40.61
N ARG A 35 -5.01 8.57 41.17
CA ARG A 35 -5.41 7.21 40.73
C ARG A 35 -6.84 6.86 41.10
N LEU A 36 -7.32 7.28 42.26
CA LEU A 36 -8.72 7.05 42.66
C LEU A 36 -9.69 7.80 41.76
N THR A 37 -9.36 9.04 41.37
CA THR A 37 -10.23 9.85 40.50
C THR A 37 -10.42 9.25 39.11
N ILE A 38 -9.37 8.65 38.52
CA ILE A 38 -9.46 7.97 37.21
C ILE A 38 -10.52 6.86 37.22
N LYS A 39 -10.57 6.05 38.29
CA LYS A 39 -11.54 4.95 38.38
C LYS A 39 -12.99 5.40 38.51
N VAL A 40 -13.21 6.63 38.95
CA VAL A 40 -14.56 7.20 39.16
C VAL A 40 -15.02 7.99 37.93
N HIS A 41 -14.09 8.55 37.16
CA HIS A 41 -14.38 9.40 35.99
C HIS A 41 -13.93 8.74 34.69
N LEU A 42 -14.60 7.67 34.27
CA LEU A 42 -14.41 7.13 32.93
C LEU A 42 -15.16 7.98 31.90
N PRO A 43 -14.56 8.31 30.75
CA PRO A 43 -15.22 9.06 29.69
C PRO A 43 -16.36 8.25 29.06
N GLU A 44 -17.54 8.86 28.92
CA GLU A 44 -18.68 8.28 28.21
C GLU A 44 -18.63 8.70 26.74
N VAL A 45 -17.75 8.03 25.98
CA VAL A 45 -17.50 8.35 24.57
C VAL A 45 -17.58 7.11 23.70
N SER A 46 -17.96 7.29 22.44
CA SER A 46 -17.84 6.32 21.36
C SER A 46 -16.82 6.78 20.34
N VAL A 47 -16.13 5.85 19.70
CA VAL A 47 -15.03 6.15 18.77
C VAL A 47 -15.28 5.52 17.41
N LYS A 48 -15.12 6.30 16.35
CA LYS A 48 -15.21 5.84 14.96
C LYS A 48 -13.97 6.22 14.17
N ARG A 49 -13.23 5.20 13.70
CA ARG A 49 -12.08 5.37 12.81
C ARG A 49 -12.57 5.63 11.39
N GLN A 50 -11.89 6.54 10.68
CA GLN A 50 -12.14 6.84 9.26
C GLN A 50 -10.83 6.74 8.49
N LEU A 51 -10.52 5.54 8.01
CA LEU A 51 -9.33 5.31 7.19
C LEU A 51 -9.55 5.71 5.72
N PRO A 52 -8.51 6.19 5.02
CA PRO A 52 -8.55 6.29 3.58
C PRO A 52 -8.64 4.89 2.95
N LYS A 53 -9.14 4.81 1.72
CA LYS A 53 -9.22 3.54 0.99
C LYS A 53 -7.84 2.91 0.76
N TYR A 54 -6.84 3.75 0.47
CA TYR A 54 -5.46 3.35 0.20
C TYR A 54 -4.47 4.29 0.89
N ALA A 55 -3.32 3.74 1.26
CA ALA A 55 -2.11 4.50 1.56
C ALA A 55 -0.96 4.01 0.66
N THR A 56 0.17 4.71 0.62
CA THR A 56 1.36 4.30 -0.14
C THR A 56 2.50 4.03 0.84
N ALA A 57 3.23 2.93 0.66
CA ALA A 57 4.38 2.60 1.50
C ALA A 57 5.42 3.73 1.51
N GLY A 58 5.86 4.14 2.70
CA GLY A 58 6.83 5.22 2.89
C GLY A 58 6.28 6.65 2.82
N VAL A 59 5.01 6.84 2.40
CA VAL A 59 4.40 8.16 2.29
C VAL A 59 3.55 8.45 3.53
N PRO A 60 3.83 9.50 4.31
CA PRO A 60 3.00 9.86 5.45
C PRO A 60 1.62 10.34 4.98
N PHE A 61 0.60 10.02 5.77
CA PHE A 61 -0.77 10.49 5.54
C PHE A 61 -1.47 10.77 6.88
N GLU A 62 -2.55 11.52 6.80
CA GLU A 62 -3.40 11.85 7.93
C GLU A 62 -4.76 11.16 7.78
N TYR A 63 -5.34 10.74 8.89
CA TYR A 63 -6.71 10.24 8.95
C TYR A 63 -7.41 10.69 10.23
N PHE A 64 -8.73 10.55 10.25
CA PHE A 64 -9.54 11.07 11.33
C PHE A 64 -10.07 9.96 12.21
N ILE A 65 -10.02 10.21 13.52
CA ILE A 65 -10.77 9.43 14.52
C ILE A 65 -11.82 10.35 15.12
N THR A 66 -13.08 10.05 14.83
CA THR A 66 -14.22 10.80 15.37
C THR A 66 -14.55 10.27 16.75
N VAL A 67 -14.45 11.13 17.76
CA VAL A 67 -14.85 10.85 19.15
C VAL A 67 -16.20 11.51 19.39
N ILE A 68 -17.19 10.69 19.73
CA ILE A 68 -18.58 11.10 19.98
C ILE A 68 -18.79 11.06 21.49
N ASN A 69 -19.27 12.16 22.06
CA ASN A 69 -19.59 12.23 23.48
C ASN A 69 -21.05 11.82 23.69
N ASP A 70 -21.24 10.63 24.24
CA ASP A 70 -22.56 10.07 24.55
C ASP A 70 -23.05 10.47 25.96
N GLY A 71 -22.17 11.07 26.75
CA GLY A 71 -22.43 11.50 28.11
C GLY A 71 -23.03 12.90 28.24
N ASN A 72 -23.28 13.30 29.48
CA ASN A 72 -23.89 14.59 29.83
C ASN A 72 -22.89 15.64 30.35
N ARG A 73 -21.59 15.43 30.16
CA ARG A 73 -20.52 16.35 30.56
C ARG A 73 -19.61 16.65 29.38
N VAL A 74 -18.88 17.75 29.44
CA VAL A 74 -17.87 18.08 28.41
C VAL A 74 -16.64 17.24 28.69
N GLU A 75 -16.18 16.48 27.71
CA GLU A 75 -14.95 15.71 27.80
C GLU A 75 -13.77 16.55 27.30
N ARG A 76 -12.66 16.56 28.04
CA ARG A 76 -11.51 17.46 27.82
C ARG A 76 -10.21 16.71 27.94
N ASP A 77 -9.18 17.27 27.31
CA ASP A 77 -7.79 16.80 27.38
C ASP A 77 -7.63 15.30 27.05
N LEU A 78 -8.55 14.76 26.24
CA LEU A 78 -8.50 13.38 25.79
C LEU A 78 -7.38 13.23 24.77
N LYS A 79 -6.72 12.07 24.79
CA LYS A 79 -5.80 11.65 23.72
C LYS A 79 -6.26 10.36 23.09
N VAL A 80 -5.99 10.21 21.81
CA VAL A 80 -6.28 9.01 21.03
C VAL A 80 -4.97 8.30 20.73
N LEU A 81 -4.95 7.01 21.06
CA LEU A 81 -3.95 6.05 20.63
C LEU A 81 -4.66 5.04 19.73
N ASP A 82 -4.14 4.82 18.54
CA ASP A 82 -4.70 3.80 17.65
C ASP A 82 -3.82 2.54 17.67
N ASN A 83 -4.43 1.36 17.82
CA ASN A 83 -3.71 0.12 18.13
C ASN A 83 -3.69 -0.80 16.90
N PRO A 84 -2.59 -0.81 16.12
CA PRO A 84 -2.43 -1.76 15.03
C PRO A 84 -2.15 -3.16 15.58
N LYS A 85 -2.49 -4.19 14.80
CA LYS A 85 -2.17 -5.57 15.12
C LYS A 85 -0.66 -5.76 15.15
N ILE A 86 -0.16 -6.13 16.32
CA ILE A 86 1.26 -6.36 16.53
C ILE A 86 1.65 -7.71 15.91
N ILE A 87 2.63 -7.70 14.99
CA ILE A 87 3.13 -8.91 14.35
C ILE A 87 4.59 -9.10 14.77
N PRO A 88 4.91 -10.08 15.64
CA PRO A 88 6.28 -10.33 16.04
C PRO A 88 7.09 -10.94 14.88
N PRO A 89 8.42 -10.75 14.85
CA PRO A 89 9.29 -11.45 13.91
C PRO A 89 9.39 -12.94 14.21
N ASP A 90 9.53 -13.73 13.15
CA ASP A 90 9.91 -15.14 13.25
C ASP A 90 11.42 -15.28 13.47
N LEU A 91 11.85 -16.43 14.02
CA LEU A 91 13.26 -16.70 14.32
C LEU A 91 14.14 -16.60 13.08
N ALA A 92 13.71 -17.20 11.97
CA ALA A 92 14.47 -17.17 10.72
C ALA A 92 14.66 -15.73 10.18
N GLN A 93 13.65 -14.87 10.36
CA GLN A 93 13.73 -13.47 9.98
C GLN A 93 14.69 -12.71 10.91
N PHE A 94 14.59 -12.94 12.21
CA PHE A 94 15.42 -12.29 13.23
C PHE A 94 16.91 -12.64 13.09
N GLU A 95 17.24 -13.86 12.66
CA GLU A 95 18.62 -14.26 12.40
C GLU A 95 19.21 -13.65 11.12
N ARG A 96 18.39 -13.51 10.08
CA ARG A 96 18.82 -13.03 8.75
C ARG A 96 18.95 -11.52 8.68
N MET A 97 17.98 -10.79 9.25
CA MET A 97 17.91 -9.33 9.15
C MET A 97 18.70 -8.67 10.29
N LYS A 98 19.31 -7.53 10.00
CA LYS A 98 19.99 -6.68 10.99
C LYS A 98 19.33 -5.32 11.03
N GLU A 99 19.30 -4.73 12.21
CA GLU A 99 18.80 -3.36 12.36
C GLU A 99 19.79 -2.39 11.67
N PRO A 100 19.31 -1.40 10.89
CA PRO A 100 20.17 -0.35 10.39
C PRO A 100 20.87 0.39 11.54
N GLY A 101 22.20 0.46 11.54
CA GLY A 101 22.96 1.11 12.61
C GLY A 101 23.21 0.23 13.84
N GLU A 102 22.91 -1.07 13.80
CA GLU A 102 23.12 -2.01 14.92
C GLU A 102 24.58 -2.00 15.41
N GLU A 103 25.54 -1.81 14.50
CA GLU A 103 26.98 -1.71 14.78
C GLU A 103 27.36 -0.53 15.68
N THR A 104 26.55 0.53 15.72
CA THR A 104 26.79 1.70 16.58
C THR A 104 26.35 1.48 18.03
N ARG A 105 25.58 0.41 18.30
CA ARG A 105 25.07 0.09 19.64
C ARG A 105 26.14 -0.56 20.51
N ASN A 106 25.96 -0.46 21.83
CA ASN A 106 26.86 -1.11 22.78
C ASN A 106 26.81 -2.65 22.64
N ALA A 107 27.81 -3.36 23.17
CA ALA A 107 27.90 -4.82 23.02
C ALA A 107 26.74 -5.58 23.69
N TYR A 108 26.19 -5.05 24.79
CA TYR A 108 25.07 -5.68 25.51
C TYR A 108 23.77 -5.64 24.70
N ASP A 109 23.43 -4.50 24.12
CA ASP A 109 22.23 -4.29 23.32
C ASP A 109 22.27 -5.12 22.03
N ARG A 110 23.46 -5.24 21.42
CA ARG A 110 23.70 -6.13 20.26
C ARG A 110 23.53 -7.60 20.63
N TRP A 111 24.05 -8.02 21.79
CA TRP A 111 23.90 -9.39 22.26
C TRP A 111 22.45 -9.74 22.62
N LEU A 112 21.74 -8.82 23.29
CA LEU A 112 20.35 -9.02 23.68
C LEU A 112 19.41 -8.98 22.46
N GLY A 113 19.72 -8.15 21.45
CA GLY A 113 18.93 -8.03 20.23
C GLY A 113 17.53 -7.43 20.42
N PHE A 114 17.25 -6.83 21.59
CA PHE A 114 15.95 -6.24 21.90
C PHE A 114 15.54 -5.17 20.88
N HIS A 115 16.48 -4.31 20.48
CA HIS A 115 16.21 -3.25 19.51
C HIS A 115 15.93 -3.80 18.12
N ARG A 116 16.70 -4.80 17.67
CA ARG A 116 16.42 -5.54 16.45
C ARG A 116 15.03 -6.18 16.47
N PHE A 117 14.62 -6.74 17.60
CA PHE A 117 13.29 -7.33 17.77
C PHE A 117 12.19 -6.27 17.63
N ILE A 118 12.31 -5.14 18.33
CA ILE A 118 11.33 -4.03 18.27
C ILE A 118 11.30 -3.42 16.86
N TRP A 119 12.44 -3.26 16.21
CA TRP A 119 12.52 -2.76 14.84
C TRP A 119 11.81 -3.69 13.86
N LEU A 120 12.08 -5.00 13.91
CA LEU A 120 11.41 -5.98 13.07
C LEU A 120 9.91 -6.08 13.36
N GLN A 121 9.51 -6.00 14.63
CA GLN A 121 8.10 -5.96 15.01
C GLN A 121 7.39 -4.75 14.38
N LYS A 122 7.99 -3.56 14.44
CA LYS A 122 7.45 -2.36 13.76
C LYS A 122 7.35 -2.56 12.25
N LEU A 123 8.39 -3.14 11.64
CA LEU A 123 8.42 -3.41 10.20
C LEU A 123 7.33 -4.40 9.79
N ASN A 124 7.15 -5.50 10.54
CA ASN A 124 6.14 -6.52 10.28
C ASN A 124 4.71 -6.00 10.48
N THR A 125 4.47 -5.23 11.55
CA THR A 125 3.20 -4.51 11.78
C THR A 125 2.90 -3.53 10.63
N GLY A 126 3.93 -2.91 10.07
CA GLY A 126 3.85 -2.22 8.79
C GLY A 126 3.32 -0.80 8.83
N ILE A 127 3.14 -0.21 10.02
CA ILE A 127 2.73 1.19 10.18
C ILE A 127 3.36 1.80 11.43
N SER A 128 3.72 3.07 11.33
CA SER A 128 4.08 3.94 12.45
C SER A 128 2.98 4.97 12.65
N LEU A 129 2.53 5.13 13.89
CA LEU A 129 1.45 6.05 14.27
C LEU A 129 1.97 7.05 15.29
N LYS A 130 1.46 8.28 15.24
CA LYS A 130 1.67 9.28 16.30
C LYS A 130 0.38 9.44 17.09
N ASP A 131 0.53 9.61 18.39
CA ASP A 131 -0.58 9.91 19.31
C ASP A 131 -1.21 11.26 18.92
N ALA A 132 -2.53 11.35 19.02
CA ALA A 132 -3.28 12.55 18.66
C ALA A 132 -4.03 13.12 19.86
N ASP A 133 -3.99 14.43 20.03
CA ASP A 133 -4.85 15.12 20.99
C ASP A 133 -6.26 15.27 20.41
N VAL A 134 -7.28 15.04 21.24
CA VAL A 134 -8.68 15.23 20.86
C VAL A 134 -9.12 16.63 21.27
N PRO A 135 -9.70 17.44 20.37
CA PRO A 135 -10.35 18.68 20.76
C PRO A 135 -11.43 18.43 21.81
N ASN A 136 -11.71 19.44 22.64
CA ASN A 136 -12.77 19.33 23.65
C ASN A 136 -14.10 18.94 23.00
N VAL A 137 -14.73 17.89 23.53
CA VAL A 137 -15.98 17.34 23.00
C VAL A 137 -17.13 17.85 23.84
N GLU A 138 -17.88 18.80 23.30
CA GLU A 138 -19.11 19.31 23.92
C GLU A 138 -20.13 18.16 24.11
N ARG A 139 -21.12 18.38 24.97
CA ARG A 139 -22.13 17.38 25.30
C ARG A 139 -22.92 16.95 24.05
N LEU A 140 -23.13 15.66 23.88
CA LEU A 140 -23.88 15.09 22.74
C LEU A 140 -23.36 15.58 21.38
N SER A 141 -22.06 15.90 21.32
CA SER A 141 -21.37 16.37 20.12
C SER A 141 -20.25 15.40 19.73
N HIS A 142 -19.54 15.73 18.66
CA HIS A 142 -18.38 14.98 18.23
C HIS A 142 -17.21 15.92 17.95
N ALA A 143 -16.00 15.40 18.14
CA ALA A 143 -14.77 16.04 17.70
C ALA A 143 -13.96 15.05 16.85
N GLN A 144 -13.10 15.59 15.99
CA GLN A 144 -12.20 14.79 15.18
C GLN A 144 -10.77 14.99 15.67
N ALA A 145 -10.11 13.89 16.01
CA ALA A 145 -8.68 13.84 16.23
C ALA A 145 -7.98 13.51 14.90
N ILE A 146 -6.92 14.26 14.59
CA ILE A 146 -6.10 14.04 13.39
C ILE A 146 -4.93 13.14 13.79
N VAL A 147 -4.87 11.95 13.20
CA VAL A 147 -3.80 10.99 13.45
C VAL A 147 -2.85 10.98 12.27
N GLU A 148 -1.57 11.23 12.54
CA GLU A 148 -0.50 11.09 11.55
C GLU A 148 0.00 9.64 11.52
N ALA A 149 0.03 9.07 10.32
CA ALA A 149 0.49 7.71 10.08
C ALA A 149 1.52 7.64 8.96
N THR A 150 2.45 6.70 9.06
CA THR A 150 3.42 6.39 8.01
C THR A 150 3.48 4.88 7.82
N PRO A 151 2.98 4.34 6.69
CA PRO A 151 3.12 2.93 6.37
C PRO A 151 4.58 2.59 6.09
N LEU A 152 5.07 1.49 6.68
CA LEU A 152 6.46 1.05 6.57
C LEU A 152 6.66 -0.03 5.51
N ARG A 153 5.59 -0.73 5.12
CA ARG A 153 5.60 -1.74 4.05
C ARG A 153 4.26 -1.80 3.33
N ARG A 154 4.25 -2.34 2.10
CA ARG A 154 3.01 -2.62 1.37
C ARG A 154 2.23 -3.80 1.95
N GLY A 155 0.95 -3.87 1.60
CA GLY A 155 0.00 -4.92 1.98
C GLY A 155 -1.02 -4.44 3.01
N HIS A 156 -1.70 -5.39 3.65
CA HIS A 156 -2.70 -5.09 4.66
C HIS A 156 -2.07 -4.72 6.01
N VAL A 157 -2.52 -3.60 6.57
CA VAL A 157 -2.33 -3.23 7.98
C VAL A 157 -3.66 -3.37 8.69
N TYR A 158 -3.70 -4.15 9.76
CA TYR A 158 -4.91 -4.38 10.55
C TYR A 158 -4.85 -3.51 11.81
N PHE A 159 -5.97 -2.88 12.15
CA PHE A 159 -6.17 -2.17 13.41
C PHE A 159 -7.12 -2.98 14.29
N GLU A 160 -6.72 -3.23 15.54
CA GLU A 160 -7.49 -4.06 16.46
C GLU A 160 -8.46 -3.22 17.30
N SER A 161 -7.98 -2.09 17.80
CA SER A 161 -8.76 -1.22 18.68
C SER A 161 -8.25 0.22 18.64
N THR A 162 -8.99 1.13 19.24
CA THR A 162 -8.53 2.50 19.55
C THR A 162 -8.65 2.72 21.04
N THR A 163 -7.61 3.27 21.65
CA THR A 163 -7.58 3.61 23.07
C THR A 163 -7.72 5.11 23.26
N ILE A 164 -8.69 5.52 24.09
CA ILE A 164 -8.79 6.89 24.59
C ILE A 164 -8.06 6.97 25.92
N LEU A 165 -7.08 7.86 26.00
CA LEU A 165 -6.47 8.27 27.25
C LEU A 165 -7.19 9.50 27.80
N HIS A 166 -7.52 9.47 29.08
CA HIS A 166 -8.07 10.60 29.81
C HIS A 166 -7.19 10.91 31.02
N PRO A 167 -6.73 12.15 31.21
CA PRO A 167 -5.87 12.51 32.33
C PRO A 167 -6.66 12.58 33.64
N ASP A 168 -5.98 12.33 34.76
CA ASP A 168 -6.52 12.70 36.07
C ASP A 168 -6.53 14.24 36.26
N PRO A 169 -7.25 14.79 37.26
CA PRO A 169 -7.33 16.24 37.48
C PRO A 169 -6.00 16.97 37.66
N PHE A 170 -4.93 16.25 38.04
CA PHE A 170 -3.58 16.77 38.19
C PHE A 170 -2.66 16.43 37.01
N GLY A 171 -3.12 15.68 36.01
CA GLY A 171 -2.35 15.29 34.82
C GLY A 171 -1.14 14.38 35.12
N LEU A 172 -1.18 13.62 36.23
CA LEU A 172 -0.08 12.79 36.70
C LEU A 172 -0.13 11.36 36.15
N ASN A 173 -1.33 10.89 35.82
CA ASN A 173 -1.65 9.57 35.31
C ASN A 173 -2.72 9.71 34.23
N TYR A 174 -2.78 8.72 33.35
CA TYR A 174 -3.84 8.58 32.37
C TYR A 174 -4.64 7.31 32.68
N GLY A 175 -5.95 7.43 32.68
CA GLY A 175 -6.82 6.28 32.49
C GLY A 175 -6.89 5.92 31.00
N ALA A 176 -7.02 4.64 30.70
CA ALA A 176 -7.12 4.13 29.34
C ALA A 176 -8.44 3.38 29.17
N THR A 177 -9.18 3.73 28.12
CA THR A 177 -10.41 3.05 27.72
C THR A 177 -10.26 2.57 26.28
N GLU A 178 -10.38 1.27 26.07
CA GLU A 178 -10.18 0.63 24.77
C GLU A 178 -11.52 0.36 24.07
N PHE A 179 -11.58 0.66 22.78
CA PHE A 179 -12.76 0.50 21.93
C PHE A 179 -12.46 -0.50 20.82
N ASP A 180 -13.24 -1.58 20.75
CA ASP A 180 -13.15 -2.57 19.67
C ASP A 180 -13.77 -2.00 18.39
N ASN A 181 -12.92 -1.61 17.44
CA ASN A 181 -13.32 -0.97 16.20
C ASN A 181 -12.46 -1.48 15.03
N ARG A 182 -12.36 -2.80 14.89
CA ARG A 182 -11.46 -3.45 13.91
C ARG A 182 -11.67 -2.97 12.48
N GLU A 183 -10.57 -2.58 11.85
CA GLU A 183 -10.54 -2.12 10.47
C GLU A 183 -9.20 -2.51 9.83
N HIS A 184 -9.08 -2.38 8.51
CA HIS A 184 -7.82 -2.61 7.82
C HIS A 184 -7.58 -1.53 6.77
N LEU A 185 -6.30 -1.22 6.56
CA LEU A 185 -5.81 -0.31 5.55
C LEU A 185 -5.05 -1.10 4.50
N MET A 186 -5.35 -0.86 3.22
CA MET A 186 -4.55 -1.38 2.11
C MET A 186 -3.42 -0.40 1.80
N VAL A 187 -2.18 -0.84 1.99
CA VAL A 187 -0.98 -0.06 1.68
C VAL A 187 -0.45 -0.51 0.32
N LEU A 188 -0.50 0.38 -0.66
CA LEU A 188 0.01 0.18 -2.00
C LEU A 188 1.56 0.24 -2.03
N PRO A 189 2.20 -0.37 -3.04
CA PRO A 189 3.65 -0.30 -3.21
C PRO A 189 4.19 1.13 -3.24
N LYS A 190 5.46 1.29 -2.84
CA LYS A 190 6.21 2.52 -3.07
C LYS A 190 6.29 2.78 -4.57
N ARG A 191 6.29 4.05 -4.96
CA ARG A 191 6.33 4.49 -6.36
C ARG A 191 7.45 5.50 -6.54
N TYR A 192 8.06 5.48 -7.70
CA TYR A 192 9.08 6.41 -8.14
C TYR A 192 8.50 7.26 -9.27
N PRO A 193 8.87 8.55 -9.35
CA PRO A 193 8.52 9.36 -10.51
C PRO A 193 9.23 8.81 -11.75
N ILE A 194 8.51 8.69 -12.86
CA ILE A 194 9.07 8.33 -14.17
C ILE A 194 9.00 9.57 -15.07
N PRO A 195 10.09 9.97 -15.75
CA PRO A 195 10.06 11.08 -16.68
C PRO A 195 9.08 10.81 -17.83
N ARG A 196 8.26 11.80 -18.16
CA ARG A 196 7.31 11.74 -19.30
C ARG A 196 7.96 11.52 -20.68
N ARG A 197 9.30 11.49 -20.75
CA ARG A 197 10.06 11.27 -21.98
C ARG A 197 10.25 9.79 -22.29
N PHE A 198 10.04 8.91 -21.30
CA PHE A 198 10.06 7.47 -21.51
C PHE A 198 8.84 7.05 -22.33
N GLU A 199 8.94 7.18 -23.65
CA GLU A 199 7.97 6.61 -24.57
C GLU A 199 8.40 5.19 -24.89
N PHE A 200 7.82 4.21 -24.20
CA PHE A 200 7.89 2.84 -24.68
C PHE A 200 7.09 2.75 -25.98
N LYS A 201 7.79 2.87 -27.11
CA LYS A 201 7.24 2.73 -28.45
C LYS A 201 6.87 1.26 -28.68
N GLY A 202 5.79 0.78 -28.06
CA GLY A 202 5.23 -0.52 -28.40
C GLY A 202 4.94 -0.57 -29.90
N GLY A 203 5.23 -1.69 -30.54
CA GLY A 203 4.89 -1.89 -31.94
C GLY A 203 3.42 -1.57 -32.16
N ARG A 204 3.12 -0.77 -33.19
CA ARG A 204 1.75 -0.41 -33.60
C ARG A 204 1.02 -1.63 -34.19
N HIS A 205 0.86 -2.69 -33.41
CA HIS A 205 -0.10 -3.74 -33.68
C HIS A 205 -1.48 -3.22 -33.27
N PHE A 206 -2.08 -2.45 -34.18
CA PHE A 206 -3.47 -2.04 -34.12
C PHE A 206 -4.34 -3.31 -34.19
N GLN A 207 -4.86 -3.79 -33.05
CA GLN A 207 -5.77 -4.93 -33.06
C GLN A 207 -7.23 -4.47 -33.20
N PRO A 208 -7.98 -4.97 -34.20
CA PRO A 208 -9.43 -4.91 -34.17
C PRO A 208 -9.93 -5.97 -33.18
N GLY A 209 -10.62 -5.54 -32.13
CA GLY A 209 -11.16 -6.43 -31.11
C GLY A 209 -10.82 -6.00 -29.70
N GLY A 210 -11.38 -4.84 -29.31
CA GLY A 210 -11.50 -4.47 -27.91
C GLY A 210 -12.31 -5.53 -27.16
N ILE A 211 -11.75 -6.02 -26.06
CA ILE A 211 -12.51 -6.66 -24.99
C ILE A 211 -13.66 -5.71 -24.62
N ASN A 212 -14.90 -6.11 -24.91
CA ASN A 212 -16.10 -5.48 -24.41
C ASN A 212 -16.13 -5.61 -22.88
N SER A 213 -15.37 -4.78 -22.16
CA SER A 213 -15.47 -4.65 -20.71
C SER A 213 -16.38 -3.48 -20.36
N THR A 214 -17.59 -3.49 -20.91
CA THR A 214 -18.74 -2.77 -20.36
C THR A 214 -20.01 -3.52 -20.77
N TRP A 215 -20.30 -4.60 -20.07
CA TRP A 215 -21.69 -4.93 -19.76
C TRP A 215 -21.99 -4.33 -18.39
N SER A 216 -21.80 -3.01 -18.26
CA SER A 216 -22.52 -2.24 -17.27
C SER A 216 -23.84 -1.89 -17.93
N ILE A 217 -24.94 -2.31 -17.30
CA ILE A 217 -26.28 -1.90 -17.67
C ILE A 217 -26.32 -0.37 -17.62
N GLY A 218 -26.29 0.29 -18.79
CA GLY A 218 -26.67 1.70 -18.89
C GLY A 218 -25.76 2.67 -19.65
N GLU A 219 -24.63 2.28 -20.24
CA GLU A 219 -23.80 3.23 -20.99
C GLU A 219 -23.37 2.66 -22.35
N SER A 220 -23.68 3.43 -23.39
CA SER A 220 -23.72 3.05 -24.80
C SER A 220 -22.35 2.87 -25.42
N ASP A 221 -22.23 1.93 -26.37
CA ASP A 221 -21.29 2.03 -27.50
C ASP A 221 -21.25 3.49 -27.99
N GLU A 222 -20.07 4.12 -28.00
CA GLU A 222 -19.91 5.46 -28.56
C GLU A 222 -20.29 5.44 -30.05
N PHE A 223 -21.49 5.95 -30.31
CA PHE A 223 -22.13 5.99 -31.61
C PHE A 223 -21.50 7.09 -32.45
N VAL A 224 -20.85 6.71 -33.56
CA VAL A 224 -20.13 7.67 -34.41
C VAL A 224 -20.98 8.14 -35.59
N SER A 225 -21.65 7.23 -36.30
CA SER A 225 -22.34 7.57 -37.56
C SER A 225 -23.52 6.64 -37.89
N LEU A 226 -24.51 7.18 -38.60
CA LEU A 226 -25.57 6.42 -39.25
C LEU A 226 -25.27 6.34 -40.74
N ARG A 227 -25.25 5.13 -41.30
CA ARG A 227 -25.20 4.94 -42.75
C ARG A 227 -26.33 4.07 -43.26
N ASP A 228 -26.56 4.19 -44.57
CA ASP A 228 -27.48 3.29 -45.27
C ASP A 228 -26.95 1.84 -45.21
N TYR A 229 -27.88 0.91 -45.02
CA TYR A 229 -27.61 -0.52 -45.04
C TYR A 229 -27.04 -0.95 -46.40
N ARG A 230 -26.03 -1.82 -46.36
CA ARG A 230 -25.46 -2.49 -47.52
C ARG A 230 -25.67 -3.98 -47.38
N ASP A 231 -25.83 -4.66 -48.51
CA ASP A 231 -25.98 -6.10 -48.53
C ASP A 231 -24.77 -6.78 -47.88
N GLY A 232 -25.03 -7.57 -46.83
CA GLY A 232 -24.01 -8.19 -45.98
C GLY A 232 -23.90 -7.60 -44.57
N ASP A 233 -24.56 -6.47 -44.30
CA ASP A 233 -24.57 -5.90 -42.95
C ASP A 233 -25.40 -6.77 -41.98
N PRO A 234 -24.92 -6.98 -40.74
CA PRO A 234 -25.65 -7.76 -39.76
C PRO A 234 -26.92 -7.02 -39.32
N ILE A 235 -28.08 -7.69 -39.42
CA ILE A 235 -29.40 -7.17 -39.03
C ILE A 235 -29.42 -6.61 -37.59
N ARG A 236 -28.60 -7.17 -36.70
CA ARG A 236 -28.47 -6.71 -35.30
C ARG A 236 -27.95 -5.27 -35.16
N LYS A 237 -27.24 -4.75 -36.17
CA LYS A 237 -26.70 -3.37 -36.17
C LYS A 237 -27.69 -2.35 -36.75
N ILE A 238 -28.91 -2.76 -37.15
CA ILE A 238 -29.92 -1.85 -37.68
C ILE A 238 -30.48 -0.95 -36.56
N HIS A 239 -30.41 0.37 -36.78
CA HIS A 239 -31.05 1.35 -35.91
C HIS A 239 -32.54 1.47 -36.28
N TRP A 240 -33.39 0.64 -35.67
CA TRP A 240 -34.82 0.57 -36.02
C TRP A 240 -35.55 1.91 -35.96
N ALA A 241 -35.28 2.73 -34.93
CA ALA A 241 -35.93 4.04 -34.79
C ALA A 241 -35.53 5.06 -35.87
N SER A 242 -34.35 4.92 -36.47
CA SER A 242 -33.89 5.81 -37.55
C SER A 242 -34.34 5.25 -38.90
N SER A 243 -34.37 3.92 -39.03
CA SER A 243 -34.88 3.23 -40.20
C SER A 243 -36.38 3.51 -40.42
N ALA A 244 -37.16 3.53 -39.34
CA ALA A 244 -38.58 3.87 -39.39
C ALA A 244 -38.86 5.32 -39.81
N LYS A 245 -37.92 6.25 -39.59
CA LYS A 245 -38.08 7.67 -39.97
C LYS A 245 -37.65 7.98 -41.40
N ARG A 246 -36.74 7.20 -41.98
CA ARG A 246 -36.20 7.43 -43.33
C ARG A 246 -36.70 6.44 -44.39
N ASP A 247 -37.60 5.54 -44.02
CA ASP A 247 -38.18 4.49 -44.86
C ASP A 247 -37.13 3.64 -45.62
N LYS A 248 -35.95 3.52 -45.02
CA LYS A 248 -34.78 2.77 -45.51
C LYS A 248 -34.02 2.18 -44.33
N PRO A 249 -33.43 0.98 -44.42
CA PRO A 249 -32.68 0.40 -43.31
C PRO A 249 -31.38 1.18 -43.07
N ILE A 250 -31.19 1.63 -41.83
CA ILE A 250 -30.01 2.40 -41.40
C ILE A 250 -29.23 1.58 -40.38
N VAL A 251 -27.92 1.49 -40.57
CA VAL A 251 -27.01 0.72 -39.73
C VAL A 251 -26.21 1.69 -38.84
N LYS A 252 -26.04 1.32 -37.57
CA LYS A 252 -25.11 1.98 -36.65
C LYS A 252 -23.69 1.61 -37.05
N GLU A 253 -22.86 2.60 -37.39
CA GLU A 253 -21.41 2.41 -37.46
C GLU A 253 -20.80 2.63 -36.09
N PHE A 254 -20.08 1.61 -35.64
CA PHE A 254 -19.24 1.66 -34.45
C PHE A 254 -17.81 1.88 -34.93
N GLN A 255 -17.08 2.80 -34.31
CA GLN A 255 -15.65 2.93 -34.55
C GLN A 255 -14.95 1.78 -33.83
N ASP A 256 -14.18 0.97 -34.56
CA ASP A 256 -13.29 0.00 -33.93
C ASP A 256 -12.22 0.77 -33.19
N GLU A 257 -12.26 0.68 -31.87
CA GLU A 257 -11.26 1.28 -31.02
C GLU A 257 -10.03 0.38 -30.98
N PHE A 258 -8.92 0.89 -31.50
CA PHE A 258 -7.66 0.16 -31.53
C PHE A 258 -6.86 0.50 -30.29
N PHE A 259 -6.67 -0.49 -29.41
CA PHE A 259 -5.89 -0.32 -28.19
C PHE A 259 -4.47 -0.82 -28.40
N VAL A 260 -3.49 -0.04 -27.91
CA VAL A 260 -2.16 -0.57 -27.62
C VAL A 260 -2.30 -1.39 -26.35
N ARG A 261 -2.07 -2.70 -26.45
CA ARG A 261 -2.17 -3.63 -25.32
C ARG A 261 -0.77 -4.03 -24.91
N GLN A 262 -0.29 -3.46 -23.82
CA GLN A 262 1.02 -3.78 -23.25
C GLN A 262 0.87 -4.83 -22.16
N ALA A 263 1.92 -5.62 -21.96
CA ALA A 263 2.03 -6.54 -20.83
C ALA A 263 3.14 -6.06 -19.88
N LEU A 264 2.91 -6.16 -18.58
CA LEU A 264 3.91 -5.98 -17.54
C LEU A 264 4.13 -7.32 -16.85
N ILE A 265 5.30 -7.90 -17.04
CA ILE A 265 5.72 -9.13 -16.37
C ILE A 265 6.56 -8.75 -15.16
N VAL A 266 6.11 -9.20 -13.98
CA VAL A 266 6.78 -8.93 -12.70
C VAL A 266 7.38 -10.22 -12.18
N ASP A 267 8.66 -10.16 -11.87
CA ASP A 267 9.38 -11.26 -11.24
C ASP A 267 8.97 -11.40 -9.78
N THR A 268 8.48 -12.59 -9.45
CA THR A 268 8.19 -12.98 -8.08
C THR A 268 9.15 -14.08 -7.60
N LEU A 269 10.15 -14.45 -8.43
CA LEU A 269 11.12 -15.48 -8.14
C LEU A 269 12.35 -14.91 -7.42
N GLY A 270 12.89 -15.69 -6.50
CA GLY A 270 14.16 -15.41 -5.83
C GLY A 270 14.05 -15.55 -4.32
N ASP A 271 15.16 -15.25 -3.64
CA ASP A 271 15.31 -15.43 -2.19
C ASP A 271 15.58 -14.11 -1.44
N ASN A 272 15.67 -12.98 -2.17
CA ASN A 272 16.02 -11.68 -1.61
C ASN A 272 14.77 -10.79 -1.48
N PRO A 273 14.21 -10.62 -0.27
CA PRO A 273 13.02 -9.80 -0.07
C PRO A 273 13.23 -8.33 -0.42
N ALA A 274 14.44 -7.77 -0.19
CA ALA A 274 14.70 -6.36 -0.44
C ALA A 274 14.67 -6.03 -1.94
N ALA A 275 15.31 -6.86 -2.78
CA ALA A 275 15.25 -6.72 -4.23
C ALA A 275 13.82 -6.91 -4.76
N PHE A 276 13.05 -7.81 -4.15
CA PHE A 276 11.65 -8.02 -4.51
C PHE A 276 10.77 -6.80 -4.20
N GLU A 277 10.96 -6.12 -3.05
CA GLU A 277 10.25 -4.86 -2.76
C GLU A 277 10.51 -3.80 -3.83
N GLU A 278 11.75 -3.72 -4.30
CA GLU A 278 12.17 -2.79 -5.34
C GLU A 278 11.57 -3.14 -6.71
N VAL A 279 11.58 -4.42 -7.12
CA VAL A 279 10.90 -4.90 -8.34
C VAL A 279 9.42 -4.52 -8.33
N ILE A 280 8.74 -4.72 -7.19
CA ILE A 280 7.33 -4.35 -7.04
C ILE A 280 7.14 -2.83 -7.12
N SER A 281 8.07 -2.05 -6.57
CA SER A 281 8.02 -0.58 -6.62
C SER A 281 8.23 -0.05 -8.03
N VAL A 282 9.17 -0.62 -8.80
CA VAL A 282 9.38 -0.32 -10.22
C VAL A 282 8.14 -0.69 -11.04
N ALA A 283 7.60 -1.90 -10.83
CA ALA A 283 6.39 -2.35 -11.52
C ALA A 283 5.19 -1.43 -11.24
N ALA A 284 4.97 -1.03 -9.99
CA ALA A 284 3.90 -0.10 -9.63
C ALA A 284 4.08 1.29 -10.25
N SER A 285 5.34 1.72 -10.42
CA SER A 285 5.68 3.00 -11.08
C SER A 285 5.36 2.95 -12.57
N LEU A 286 5.73 1.85 -13.25
CA LEU A 286 5.42 1.62 -14.67
C LEU A 286 3.92 1.52 -14.93
N LEU A 287 3.15 0.85 -14.06
CA LEU A 287 1.69 0.79 -14.18
C LEU A 287 1.03 2.18 -14.18
N MET A 288 1.52 3.07 -13.31
CA MET A 288 1.01 4.44 -13.17
C MET A 288 1.38 5.34 -14.35
N ASP A 289 2.52 5.08 -14.99
CA ASP A 289 2.95 5.87 -16.15
C ASP A 289 2.12 5.53 -17.40
N VAL A 290 1.87 4.24 -17.66
CA VAL A 290 1.13 3.80 -18.86
C VAL A 290 -0.35 4.19 -18.85
N GLU A 291 -0.97 4.43 -17.69
CA GLU A 291 -2.31 5.03 -17.64
C GLU A 291 -2.38 6.38 -18.36
N ASN A 292 -1.27 7.13 -18.46
CA ASN A 292 -1.22 8.40 -19.19
C ASN A 292 -1.20 8.22 -20.72
N LEU A 293 -0.99 7.01 -21.22
CA LEU A 293 -0.70 6.70 -22.63
C LEU A 293 -1.83 5.92 -23.32
N ASP A 294 -3.12 6.21 -23.08
CA ASP A 294 -4.31 5.65 -23.78
C ASP A 294 -4.34 4.11 -24.04
N GLY A 295 -3.48 3.36 -23.35
CA GLY A 295 -3.17 1.96 -23.59
C GLY A 295 -3.66 1.07 -22.44
N LEU A 296 -3.92 -0.19 -22.74
CA LEU A 296 -4.27 -1.19 -21.72
C LEU A 296 -3.00 -1.92 -21.29
N MET A 297 -2.76 -2.02 -19.98
CA MET A 297 -1.68 -2.83 -19.43
C MET A 297 -2.24 -4.10 -18.78
N ASP A 298 -1.80 -5.26 -19.24
CA ASP A 298 -2.03 -6.54 -18.57
C ASP A 298 -0.90 -6.81 -17.59
N LEU A 299 -1.23 -7.13 -16.35
CA LEU A 299 -0.25 -7.51 -15.34
C LEU A 299 -0.12 -9.03 -15.26
N TYR A 300 1.12 -9.52 -15.33
CA TYR A 300 1.49 -10.94 -15.25
C TYR A 300 2.49 -11.16 -14.11
N PHE A 301 2.22 -12.17 -13.28
CA PHE A 301 3.11 -12.56 -12.18
C PHE A 301 3.83 -13.85 -12.51
N MET A 302 5.16 -13.89 -12.31
CA MET A 302 5.98 -15.11 -12.43
C MET A 302 5.79 -16.06 -11.23
N SER A 303 4.54 -16.38 -10.91
CA SER A 303 4.16 -17.14 -9.72
C SER A 303 3.77 -18.59 -10.05
N THR A 304 3.46 -19.37 -9.02
CA THR A 304 2.92 -20.73 -9.17
C THR A 304 1.56 -20.79 -9.86
N ARG A 305 0.82 -19.67 -9.91
CA ARG A 305 -0.47 -19.54 -10.60
C ARG A 305 -0.46 -18.25 -11.42
N PRO A 306 -0.25 -18.31 -12.74
CA PRO A 306 -0.39 -17.14 -13.58
C PRO A 306 -1.78 -16.54 -13.40
N GLU A 307 -1.83 -15.33 -12.87
CA GLU A 307 -3.04 -14.52 -12.85
C GLU A 307 -2.84 -13.36 -13.82
N ILE A 308 -3.84 -13.14 -14.67
CA ILE A 308 -3.86 -12.00 -15.60
C ILE A 308 -4.85 -11.00 -15.05
N ILE A 309 -4.36 -9.84 -14.67
CA ILE A 309 -5.23 -8.72 -14.31
C ILE A 309 -5.19 -7.72 -15.46
N THR A 310 -6.21 -7.79 -16.32
CA THR A 310 -6.36 -6.86 -17.44
C THR A 310 -6.94 -5.55 -16.95
N ALA A 311 -6.18 -4.47 -17.15
CA ALA A 311 -6.72 -3.12 -17.06
C ALA A 311 -7.77 -2.93 -18.17
N GLY A 312 -8.97 -2.51 -17.80
CA GLY A 312 -9.88 -1.83 -18.71
C GLY A 312 -9.70 -0.32 -18.55
N ARG A 313 -10.32 0.50 -19.40
CA ARG A 313 -10.30 1.96 -19.19
C ARG A 313 -10.91 2.33 -17.84
N GLY A 314 -10.17 3.13 -17.05
CA GLY A 314 -10.64 3.77 -15.83
C GLY A 314 -9.84 3.44 -14.56
N HIS A 315 -9.63 4.46 -13.73
CA HIS A 315 -8.88 4.44 -12.45
C HIS A 315 -9.25 3.31 -11.47
N ALA A 316 -10.47 2.78 -11.56
CA ALA A 316 -10.96 1.71 -10.68
C ALA A 316 -10.21 0.38 -10.86
N ARG A 317 -9.67 0.09 -12.06
CA ARG A 317 -8.98 -1.17 -12.36
C ARG A 317 -7.48 -1.15 -12.09
N THR A 318 -6.83 -0.01 -12.27
CA THR A 318 -5.40 0.15 -11.88
C THR A 318 -5.24 0.06 -10.37
N SER A 319 -6.21 0.58 -9.62
CA SER A 319 -6.28 0.35 -8.18
C SER A 319 -6.25 -1.15 -7.82
N GLN A 320 -6.97 -1.99 -8.58
CA GLN A 320 -6.97 -3.45 -8.39
C GLN A 320 -5.63 -4.09 -8.75
N GLN A 321 -4.94 -3.62 -9.79
CA GLN A 321 -3.60 -4.09 -10.15
C GLN A 321 -2.56 -3.74 -9.07
N LEU A 322 -2.64 -2.53 -8.51
CA LEU A 322 -1.78 -2.13 -7.39
C LEU A 322 -2.10 -2.87 -6.11
N GLU A 323 -3.36 -3.18 -5.84
CA GLU A 323 -3.77 -4.05 -4.73
C GLU A 323 -3.18 -5.46 -4.89
N ALA A 324 -3.20 -6.00 -6.12
CA ALA A 324 -2.54 -7.27 -6.41
C ALA A 324 -1.03 -7.16 -6.12
N LEU A 325 -0.33 -6.15 -6.65
CA LEU A 325 1.08 -5.89 -6.34
C LEU A 325 1.35 -5.73 -4.83
N ALA A 326 0.42 -5.11 -4.09
CA ALA A 326 0.53 -4.92 -2.65
C ALA A 326 0.46 -6.24 -1.85
N THR A 327 -0.20 -7.25 -2.39
CA THR A 327 -0.47 -8.53 -1.72
C THR A 327 0.42 -9.68 -2.19
N LEU A 328 1.20 -9.47 -3.26
CA LEU A 328 2.15 -10.46 -3.76
C LEU A 328 3.24 -10.80 -2.74
N GLN A 329 3.61 -12.08 -2.75
CA GLN A 329 4.70 -12.63 -1.97
C GLN A 329 5.73 -13.29 -2.87
N LEU A 330 6.97 -13.32 -2.38
CA LEU A 330 8.07 -14.03 -2.99
C LEU A 330 7.73 -15.51 -3.15
N THR A 331 8.16 -16.11 -4.26
CA THR A 331 7.85 -17.50 -4.61
C THR A 331 9.11 -18.20 -5.13
N ASP A 332 9.37 -19.42 -4.70
CA ASP A 332 10.61 -20.13 -5.10
C ASP A 332 10.48 -20.90 -6.43
N ARG A 333 9.29 -20.90 -7.06
CA ARG A 333 8.97 -21.75 -8.21
C ARG A 333 8.12 -21.05 -9.27
N LEU A 334 8.58 -21.12 -10.51
CA LEU A 334 7.80 -20.80 -11.69
C LEU A 334 6.87 -21.98 -12.04
N SER A 335 5.63 -21.70 -12.40
CA SER A 335 4.78 -22.70 -13.06
C SER A 335 5.30 -23.02 -14.46
N SER A 336 5.32 -24.30 -14.85
CA SER A 336 5.63 -24.73 -16.23
C SER A 336 4.69 -24.11 -17.25
N ASP A 337 3.44 -23.89 -16.86
CA ASP A 337 2.35 -23.43 -17.74
C ASP A 337 2.44 -21.92 -18.03
N PHE A 338 3.34 -21.21 -17.33
CA PHE A 338 3.49 -19.76 -17.46
C PHE A 338 3.95 -19.35 -18.86
N VAL A 339 4.94 -20.05 -19.39
CA VAL A 339 5.51 -19.77 -20.73
C VAL A 339 4.48 -20.09 -21.82
N ASP A 340 3.71 -21.18 -21.65
CA ASP A 340 2.67 -21.56 -22.60
C ASP A 340 1.53 -20.55 -22.62
N LEU A 341 1.11 -20.06 -21.45
CA LEU A 341 0.10 -19.00 -21.34
C LEU A 341 0.60 -17.70 -21.96
N LEU A 342 1.82 -17.27 -21.66
CA LEU A 342 2.41 -16.07 -22.28
C LEU A 342 2.48 -16.20 -23.79
N SER A 343 2.89 -17.35 -24.33
CA SER A 343 2.97 -17.59 -25.78
C SER A 343 1.61 -17.48 -26.47
N GLN A 344 0.53 -17.94 -25.82
CA GLN A 344 -0.84 -17.79 -26.35
C GLN A 344 -1.28 -16.32 -26.38
N HIS A 345 -0.89 -15.55 -25.36
CA HIS A 345 -1.26 -14.15 -25.21
C HIS A 345 -0.33 -13.18 -25.96
N ALA A 346 0.91 -13.58 -26.26
CA ALA A 346 1.93 -12.75 -26.93
C ALA A 346 1.43 -12.20 -28.27
N ARG A 347 0.62 -12.98 -29.00
CA ARG A 347 -0.01 -12.55 -30.27
C ARG A 347 -0.95 -11.34 -30.11
N ARG A 348 -1.40 -11.06 -28.89
CA ARG A 348 -2.30 -9.93 -28.56
C ARG A 348 -1.55 -8.75 -27.95
N MET A 349 -0.26 -8.90 -27.65
CA MET A 349 0.56 -7.87 -27.04
C MET A 349 1.16 -6.97 -28.12
N SER A 350 1.01 -5.67 -27.96
CA SER A 350 1.69 -4.64 -28.76
C SER A 350 3.12 -4.40 -28.24
N GLY A 351 3.37 -4.71 -26.97
CA GLY A 351 4.69 -4.64 -26.34
C GLY A 351 4.68 -5.25 -24.93
N CYS A 352 5.87 -5.52 -24.40
CA CYS A 352 6.03 -6.16 -23.10
C CYS A 352 7.12 -5.47 -22.27
N LEU A 353 6.74 -4.96 -21.11
CA LEU A 353 7.66 -4.51 -20.06
C LEU A 353 7.93 -5.69 -19.13
N MET A 354 9.18 -5.85 -18.71
CA MET A 354 9.59 -6.91 -17.79
C MET A 354 10.42 -6.31 -16.68
N VAL A 355 10.13 -6.67 -15.43
CA VAL A 355 10.91 -6.22 -14.27
C VAL A 355 11.41 -7.45 -13.52
N PHE A 356 12.73 -7.65 -13.50
CA PHE A 356 13.38 -8.83 -12.95
C PHE A 356 14.27 -8.50 -11.74
N SER A 357 14.33 -9.45 -10.78
CA SER A 357 15.28 -9.44 -9.67
C SER A 357 16.51 -10.26 -10.06
N GLY A 358 17.36 -9.69 -10.92
CA GLY A 358 18.47 -10.37 -11.57
C GLY A 358 18.07 -11.12 -12.86
N PHE A 359 19.04 -11.75 -13.52
CA PHE A 359 18.80 -12.40 -14.82
C PHE A 359 19.38 -13.82 -14.85
N SER A 360 18.50 -14.82 -14.81
CA SER A 360 18.88 -16.22 -14.96
C SER A 360 18.46 -16.78 -16.33
N LYS A 361 18.86 -18.03 -16.59
CA LYS A 361 18.46 -18.76 -17.80
C LYS A 361 16.94 -18.85 -17.98
N GLN A 362 16.17 -18.79 -16.89
CA GLN A 362 14.70 -18.80 -16.96
C GLN A 362 14.16 -17.48 -17.54
N GLN A 363 14.62 -16.33 -17.03
CA GLN A 363 14.26 -15.01 -17.57
C GLN A 363 14.73 -14.86 -19.03
N GLU A 364 15.92 -15.37 -19.36
CA GLU A 364 16.44 -15.38 -20.74
C GLU A 364 15.54 -16.18 -21.70
N THR A 365 15.10 -17.37 -21.29
CA THR A 365 14.20 -18.22 -22.09
C THR A 365 12.84 -17.53 -22.30
N LEU A 366 12.32 -16.87 -21.26
CA LEU A 366 11.07 -16.12 -21.33
C LEU A 366 11.18 -14.91 -22.26
N LEU A 367 12.26 -14.13 -22.14
CA LEU A 367 12.54 -13.00 -23.02
C LEU A 367 12.61 -13.46 -24.48
N ALA A 368 13.39 -14.51 -24.76
CA ALA A 368 13.53 -15.06 -26.11
C ALA A 368 12.18 -15.54 -26.67
N THR A 369 11.31 -16.12 -25.85
CA THR A 369 9.98 -16.59 -26.29
C THR A 369 9.09 -15.42 -26.76
N ILE A 370 9.15 -14.30 -26.05
CA ILE A 370 8.35 -13.10 -26.37
C ILE A 370 8.94 -12.35 -27.57
N GLU A 371 10.26 -12.17 -27.62
CA GLU A 371 10.96 -11.58 -28.76
C GLU A 371 10.73 -12.38 -30.05
N ASN A 372 10.80 -13.73 -29.98
CA ASN A 372 10.52 -14.62 -31.11
C ASN A 372 9.06 -14.54 -31.60
N SER A 373 8.14 -14.04 -30.77
CA SER A 373 6.75 -13.79 -31.14
C SER A 373 6.55 -12.46 -31.86
N GLY A 374 7.61 -11.67 -32.06
CA GLY A 374 7.57 -10.35 -32.72
C GLY A 374 7.06 -9.21 -31.83
N VAL A 375 7.01 -9.43 -30.51
CA VAL A 375 6.60 -8.42 -29.53
C VAL A 375 7.82 -7.62 -29.11
N GLN A 376 7.71 -6.29 -29.09
CA GLN A 376 8.78 -5.43 -28.62
C GLN A 376 8.87 -5.48 -27.10
N THR A 377 10.08 -5.59 -26.56
CA THR A 377 10.35 -5.80 -25.14
C THR A 377 11.15 -4.61 -24.56
N ALA A 378 10.92 -4.30 -23.29
CA ALA A 378 11.82 -3.49 -22.48
C ALA A 378 12.01 -4.19 -21.13
N VAL A 379 13.27 -4.37 -20.74
CA VAL A 379 13.64 -5.16 -19.57
C VAL A 379 14.29 -4.24 -18.54
N PHE A 380 13.75 -4.25 -17.33
CA PHE A 380 14.30 -3.59 -16.16
C PHE A 380 14.88 -4.66 -15.23
N ILE A 381 16.14 -4.51 -14.84
CA ILE A 381 16.82 -5.44 -13.96
C ILE A 381 17.17 -4.70 -12.68
N VAL A 382 16.63 -5.16 -11.56
CA VAL A 382 17.01 -4.68 -10.23
C VAL A 382 18.22 -5.49 -9.77
N THR A 383 19.37 -4.82 -9.65
CA THR A 383 20.62 -5.41 -9.21
C THR A 383 20.92 -5.04 -7.76
N GLY A 384 21.63 -5.92 -7.04
CA GLY A 384 22.22 -5.58 -5.75
C GLY A 384 23.55 -4.83 -5.93
N GLU A 385 24.02 -4.16 -4.88
CA GLU A 385 25.27 -3.37 -4.85
C GLU A 385 26.55 -4.12 -5.28
N SER A 386 26.50 -5.45 -5.49
CA SER A 386 27.67 -6.30 -5.75
C SER A 386 27.53 -7.17 -7.00
N ASP A 387 26.58 -6.85 -7.88
CA ASP A 387 26.35 -7.63 -9.09
C ASP A 387 27.25 -7.15 -10.24
N GLU A 388 28.32 -7.90 -10.54
CA GLU A 388 29.27 -7.62 -11.63
C GLU A 388 28.85 -8.25 -12.98
N THR A 389 27.62 -8.73 -13.09
CA THR A 389 27.13 -9.37 -14.32
C THR A 389 27.01 -8.37 -15.46
N THR A 390 27.53 -8.76 -16.63
CA THR A 390 27.40 -7.95 -17.86
C THR A 390 26.07 -8.27 -18.53
N TYR A 391 25.19 -7.27 -18.56
CA TYR A 391 23.88 -7.35 -19.20
C TYR A 391 23.94 -6.88 -20.66
N ARG A 392 22.87 -7.12 -21.43
CA ARG A 392 22.74 -6.56 -22.79
C ARG A 392 22.59 -5.03 -22.69
N ASP A 393 23.13 -4.31 -23.67
CA ASP A 393 23.11 -2.84 -23.71
C ASP A 393 21.68 -2.23 -23.81
N ASP A 394 20.69 -3.03 -24.21
CA ASP A 394 19.29 -2.63 -24.33
C ASP A 394 18.47 -2.81 -23.03
N PHE A 395 19.10 -3.27 -21.95
CA PHE A 395 18.45 -3.43 -20.64
C PHE A 395 18.62 -2.20 -19.75
N TYR A 396 17.57 -1.87 -19.00
CA TYR A 396 17.60 -0.82 -17.99
C TYR A 396 18.04 -1.41 -16.65
N ILE A 397 19.25 -1.09 -16.23
CA ILE A 397 19.84 -1.58 -14.98
C ILE A 397 19.51 -0.58 -13.87
N LEU A 398 18.89 -1.06 -12.79
CA LEU A 398 18.46 -0.27 -11.64
C LEU A 398 19.15 -0.81 -10.38
N GLU A 399 20.01 0.00 -9.78
CA GLU A 399 20.70 -0.36 -8.55
C GLU A 399 19.77 -0.23 -7.34
N ALA A 400 19.66 -1.28 -6.52
CA ALA A 400 18.90 -1.24 -5.28
C ALA A 400 19.41 -0.10 -4.36
N GLY A 401 18.49 0.72 -3.86
CA GLY A 401 18.82 1.92 -3.08
C GLY A 401 18.99 3.20 -3.92
N ASN A 402 19.17 3.10 -5.24
CA ASN A 402 19.29 4.25 -6.15
C ASN A 402 18.34 4.16 -7.36
N ILE A 403 17.22 3.45 -7.19
CA ILE A 403 16.26 3.17 -8.26
C ILE A 403 15.61 4.45 -8.81
N GLU A 404 15.33 5.42 -7.95
CA GLU A 404 14.74 6.70 -8.34
C GLU A 404 15.60 7.41 -9.39
N ALA A 405 16.91 7.52 -9.15
CA ALA A 405 17.83 8.15 -10.11
C ALA A 405 17.95 7.34 -11.41
N GLY A 406 17.91 6.00 -11.33
CA GLY A 406 17.95 5.12 -12.50
C GLY A 406 16.71 5.28 -13.38
N LEU A 407 15.53 5.41 -12.78
CA LEU A 407 14.27 5.67 -13.50
C LEU A 407 14.18 7.11 -14.02
N GLU A 408 14.74 8.09 -13.31
CA GLU A 408 14.79 9.48 -13.78
C GLU A 408 15.74 9.69 -14.96
N ALA A 409 16.70 8.79 -15.18
CA ALA A 409 17.64 8.84 -16.28
C ALA A 409 17.08 8.29 -17.61
N LEU A 410 15.88 7.72 -17.60
CA LEU A 410 15.14 7.26 -18.78
C LEU A 410 14.66 8.42 -19.65
#